data_AF-A0A6N6S598-F1
#
_entry.id   AF-A0A6N6S598-F1
#
_cell.length_a   1.000
_cell.length_b   1.000
_cell.length_c   1.000
_cell.angle_alpha   90.00
_cell.angle_beta   90.00
_cell.angle_gamma   90.00
#
_symmetry.space_group_name_H-M   'P 1'
#
loop_
_entity.id
_entity.type
_entity.pdbx_description
1 polymer ?
#
loop_
_entity_poly.entity_id
_entity_poly.type
_entity_poly.pdbx_seq_one_letter_code
_entity_poly.pdbx_strand_id
1 'polypeptide(L)' 'VIEGLDLSHVEPGNYELICLPIKIENCEGAPARALLRPV' A
#
# COMPACT_ATOMS: atom_id res chain seq x y z
N VAL A 1 3.71 -6.80 -6.59
CA VAL A 1 4.58 -6.53 -5.41
C VAL A 1 4.28 -5.10 -4.96
N ILE A 2 4.34 -4.82 -3.66
CA ILE A 2 4.28 -3.45 -3.13
C ILE A 2 5.65 -3.14 -2.58
N GLU A 3 6.23 -2.04 -3.04
CA GLU A 3 7.59 -1.61 -2.70
C GLU A 3 7.55 -0.18 -2.19
N GLY A 4 8.60 0.25 -1.48
CA GLY A 4 8.72 1.63 -1.01
C GLY A 4 7.71 2.04 0.07
N LEU A 5 7.13 1.08 0.80
CA LEU A 5 6.32 1.38 1.99
C LEU A 5 7.20 1.99 3.07
N ASP A 6 6.73 3.09 3.66
CA ASP A 6 7.28 3.62 4.90
C ASP A 6 6.47 3.08 6.09
N LEU A 7 7.09 2.22 6.89
CA LEU A 7 6.52 1.62 8.09
C LEU A 7 7.18 2.14 9.38
N SER A 8 8.02 3.18 9.30
CA SER A 8 8.81 3.69 10.43
C SER A 8 7.97 4.20 11.62
N HIS A 9 6.69 4.50 11.37
CA HIS A 9 5.73 5.00 12.35
C HIS A 9 4.56 4.02 12.60
N VAL A 10 4.70 2.75 12.21
CA VAL A 10 3.64 1.74 12.34
C VAL A 10 4.09 0.63 13.29
N GLU A 11 3.29 0.38 14.33
CA GLU A 11 3.56 -0.72 15.27
C GLU A 11 3.27 -2.09 14.63
N PRO A 12 4.08 -3.13 14.93
CA PRO A 12 3.81 -4.48 14.44
C PRO A 12 2.44 -5.01 14.90
N GLY A 13 1.72 -5.66 13.99
CA GLY A 13 0.40 -6.22 14.30
C GLY A 13 -0.37 -6.59 13.04
N ASN A 14 -1.62 -7.00 13.25
CA ASN A 14 -2.54 -7.25 12.14
C ASN A 14 -3.22 -5.94 11.76
N TYR A 15 -3.30 -5.69 10.45
CA TYR A 15 -3.99 -4.55 9.88
C TYR A 15 -4.76 -5.01 8.65
N GLU A 16 -5.82 -4.29 8.34
CA GLU A 16 -6.37 -4.31 7.00
C GLU A 16 -5.56 -3.34 6.11
N LEU A 17 -5.08 -3.86 4.98
CA LEU A 17 -4.35 -3.10 3.97
C LEU A 17 -5.32 -2.68 2.86
N ILE A 18 -5.39 -1.38 2.62
CA ILE A 18 -6.06 -0.80 1.45
C ILE A 18 -4.97 -0.22 0.53
N CYS A 19 -4.75 -0.84 -0.62
CA CYS A 19 -3.75 -0.42 -1.60
C CYS A 19 -4.43 -0.10 -2.92
N LEU A 20 -4.60 1.20 -3.21
CA LEU A 20 -5.33 1.69 -4.39
C LEU A 20 -4.36 2.21 -5.45
N PRO A 21 -4.00 1.42 -6.47
CA PRO A 21 -3.16 1.87 -7.57
C PRO A 21 -3.95 2.79 -8.51
N ILE A 22 -3.25 3.74 -9.14
CA ILE A 22 -3.81 4.50 -10.26
C ILE A 22 -4.05 3.54 -11.44
N LYS A 23 -5.22 3.64 -12.08
CA LYS A 23 -5.54 2.86 -13.26
C LYS A 23 -4.85 3.45 -14.49
N ILE A 24 -3.69 2.89 -14.86
CA ILE A 24 -2.89 3.27 -16.02
C ILE A 24 -2.97 2.14 -17.04
N GLU A 25 -3.24 2.46 -18.30
CA GLU A 25 -3.30 1.47 -19.37
C GLU A 25 -1.89 1.02 -19.78
N ASN A 26 -1.72 -0.28 -20.08
CA ASN A 26 -0.46 -0.87 -20.54
C ASN A 26 0.76 -0.61 -19.62
N CYS A 27 0.55 -0.54 -18.30
CA CYS A 27 1.64 -0.38 -17.33
C CYS A 27 2.01 -1.70 -16.63
N GLU A 28 3.27 -1.86 -16.25
CA GLU A 28 3.75 -2.99 -15.43
C GLU A 28 3.65 -2.73 -13.92
N GLY A 29 3.40 -1.48 -13.53
CA GLY A 29 3.22 -1.05 -12.16
C GLY A 29 2.66 0.37 -12.13
N ALA A 30 1.99 0.70 -11.03
CA ALA A 30 1.42 2.02 -10.82
C ALA A 30 1.68 2.48 -9.39
N PRO A 31 1.87 3.79 -9.16
CA PRO A 31 1.89 4.32 -7.81
C PRO A 31 0.54 4.03 -7.14
N ALA A 32 0.59 3.72 -5.85
CA ALA A 32 -0.58 3.42 -5.05
C ALA A 32 -0.61 4.25 -3.79
N ARG A 33 -1.82 4.60 -3.35
CA ARG A 33 -2.03 5.05 -1.97
C ARG A 33 -2.26 3.81 -1.11
N ALA A 34 -1.28 3.48 -0.27
CA ALA A 34 -1.40 2.44 0.74
C ALA A 34 -1.89 3.05 2.07
N LEU A 35 -2.90 2.43 2.67
CA LEU A 35 -3.47 2.80 3.96
C LEU A 35 -3.54 1.54 4.83
N LEU A 36 -3.29 1.70 6.13
CA LEU A 36 -3.44 0.64 7.13
C LEU A 36 -4.57 1.02 8.09
N ARG A 37 -5.46 0.07 8.38
CA ARG A 37 -6.50 0.18 9.40
C ARG A 37 -6.28 -0.93 10.44
N PRO A 38 -6.14 -0.62 11.75
CA PRO A 38 -6.04 -1.65 12.78
C PRO A 38 -7.25 -2.58 12.76
N VAL A 39 -7.04 -3.86 13.07
CA VAL A 39 -8.13 -4.84 13.26
C VAL A 39 -8.59 -4.91 14.72
#